data_AF-A0A7W4IVM9-F1
#
_entry.id   AF-A0A7W4IVM9-F1
#
_cell.length_a   1.000
_cell.length_b   1.000
_cell.length_c   1.000
_cell.angle_alpha   90.00
_cell.angle_beta   90.00
_cell.angle_gamma   90.00
#
_symmetry.space_group_name_H-M   'P 1'
#
loop_
_entity.id
_entity.type
_entity.pdbx_description
1 polymer ?
#
loop_
_entity_poly.entity_id
_entity_poly.type
_entity_poly.pdbx_seq_one_letter_code
_entity_poly.pdbx_strand_id
1 'polypeptide(L)'
;MGNSTLITDYLGYGTLAARPVAPNLPAGCLGVYYATDTGQIQVWNGAWQDWTPSALSFSGSLVAAGSGQGTAAAVSSEVNLFTTVAAGTGAVLVAGLAGTWRKVLNRGGSALLVYPPVGGVIDALAAGVPVAIVPGGGATFWQNSATQWYSE
;
A
#
# COMPACT_ATOMS: atom_id res chain seq x y z
N MET A 1 12.27 -26.89 -30.43
CA MET A 1 11.72 -25.52 -30.52
C MET A 1 12.86 -24.60 -30.14
N GLY A 2 13.19 -23.64 -31.01
CA GLY A 2 14.38 -22.80 -30.86
C GLY A 2 14.34 -22.03 -29.55
N ASN A 3 15.47 -22.00 -28.87
CA ASN A 3 15.78 -21.10 -27.77
C ASN A 3 15.42 -19.67 -28.18
N SER A 4 14.32 -19.13 -27.66
CA SER A 4 14.01 -17.70 -27.74
C SER A 4 15.22 -16.93 -27.20
N THR A 5 15.69 -15.95 -27.99
CA THR A 5 16.71 -14.98 -27.55
C THR A 5 16.07 -13.79 -26.84
N LEU A 6 14.74 -13.81 -26.65
CA LEU A 6 13.98 -12.71 -26.10
C LEU A 6 13.67 -12.95 -24.62
N ILE A 7 13.66 -11.87 -23.85
CA ILE A 7 13.27 -11.89 -22.43
C ILE A 7 11.79 -12.27 -22.28
N THR A 8 10.98 -12.01 -23.32
CA THR A 8 9.53 -12.22 -23.30
C THR A 8 9.04 -12.79 -24.63
N ASP A 9 8.27 -13.86 -24.57
CA ASP A 9 7.59 -14.48 -25.71
C ASP A 9 6.09 -14.17 -25.69
N TYR A 10 5.53 -13.80 -26.84
CA TYR A 10 4.09 -13.63 -26.99
C TYR A 10 3.41 -14.99 -27.24
N LEU A 11 2.50 -15.36 -26.34
CA LEU A 11 1.81 -16.66 -26.32
C LEU A 11 0.41 -16.62 -26.93
N GLY A 12 -0.09 -15.44 -27.32
CA GLY A 12 -1.37 -15.27 -28.00
C GLY A 12 -2.41 -14.44 -27.23
N TYR A 13 -3.66 -14.56 -27.65
CA TYR A 13 -4.81 -13.89 -27.05
C TYR A 13 -6.07 -14.74 -27.15
N GLY A 14 -7.05 -14.49 -26.28
CA GLY A 14 -8.32 -15.21 -26.23
C GLY A 14 -8.92 -15.19 -24.83
N THR A 15 -9.86 -16.08 -24.50
CA THR A 15 -10.39 -16.16 -23.13
C THR A 15 -9.31 -16.62 -22.15
N LEU A 16 -9.45 -16.32 -20.86
CA LEU A 16 -8.49 -16.72 -19.83
C LEU A 16 -8.29 -18.24 -19.80
N ALA A 17 -9.37 -18.99 -19.98
CA ALA A 17 -9.35 -20.45 -20.02
C ALA A 17 -8.63 -21.04 -21.25
N ALA A 18 -8.46 -20.26 -22.32
CA ALA A 18 -7.80 -20.68 -23.55
C ALA A 18 -6.27 -20.48 -23.52
N ARG A 19 -5.71 -19.89 -22.46
CA ARG A 19 -4.25 -19.74 -22.33
C ARG A 19 -3.55 -21.11 -22.29
N PRO A 20 -2.32 -21.23 -22.82
CA PRO A 20 -1.56 -22.49 -22.75
C PRO A 20 -1.40 -22.98 -21.31
N VAL A 21 -1.72 -24.24 -21.01
CA VAL A 21 -1.71 -24.77 -19.62
C VAL A 21 -0.29 -24.81 -19.00
N ALA A 22 0.74 -25.06 -19.81
CA ALA A 22 2.15 -25.02 -19.42
C ALA A 22 3.01 -24.72 -20.67
N PRO A 23 3.13 -23.44 -21.08
CA PRO A 23 3.90 -23.07 -22.26
C PRO A 23 5.37 -23.47 -22.08
N ASN A 24 5.95 -24.13 -23.09
CA ASN A 24 7.36 -24.50 -23.11
C ASN A 24 8.21 -23.30 -23.51
N LEU A 25 8.76 -22.60 -22.52
CA LEU A 25 9.62 -21.44 -22.71
C LEU A 25 11.07 -21.77 -22.31
N PRO A 26 12.07 -21.12 -22.94
CA PRO A 26 13.44 -21.23 -22.47
C PRO A 26 13.61 -20.73 -21.03
N ALA A 27 14.62 -21.24 -20.34
CA ALA A 27 14.92 -20.83 -18.98
C ALA A 27 15.21 -19.32 -18.90
N GLY A 28 14.50 -18.62 -18.02
CA GLY A 28 14.63 -17.17 -17.83
C GLY A 28 13.73 -16.30 -18.72
N CYS A 29 12.95 -16.90 -19.63
CA CYS A 29 11.99 -16.19 -20.45
C CYS A 29 10.62 -16.10 -19.75
N LEU A 30 9.95 -14.96 -19.94
CA LEU A 30 8.55 -14.77 -19.56
C LEU A 30 7.63 -15.05 -20.75
N GLY A 31 6.43 -15.56 -20.48
CA GLY A 31 5.37 -15.70 -21.49
C GLY A 31 4.30 -14.65 -21.29
N VAL A 32 3.76 -14.05 -22.35
CA VAL A 32 2.69 -13.05 -22.26
C VAL A 32 1.48 -13.48 -23.07
N TYR A 33 0.29 -13.44 -22.48
CA TYR A 33 -0.97 -13.75 -23.12
C TYR A 33 -2.02 -12.68 -22.82
N TYR A 34 -2.80 -12.23 -23.81
CA TYR A 34 -3.88 -11.27 -23.57
C TYR A 34 -5.23 -11.97 -23.40
N ALA A 35 -5.80 -11.92 -22.19
CA ALA A 35 -7.09 -12.50 -21.87
C ALA A 35 -8.21 -11.50 -22.22
N THR A 36 -8.96 -11.75 -23.30
CA THR A 36 -9.96 -10.82 -23.87
C THR A 36 -11.23 -10.71 -23.04
N ASP A 37 -11.55 -11.72 -22.26
CA ASP A 37 -12.72 -11.79 -21.37
C ASP A 37 -12.52 -10.98 -20.08
N THR A 38 -11.29 -10.90 -19.59
CA THR A 38 -10.91 -10.10 -18.41
C THR A 38 -10.25 -8.77 -18.76
N GLY A 39 -9.83 -8.61 -20.02
CA GLY A 39 -9.05 -7.45 -20.47
C GLY A 39 -7.64 -7.40 -19.86
N GLN A 40 -7.15 -8.51 -19.31
CA GLN A 40 -5.88 -8.56 -18.58
C GLN A 40 -4.76 -9.17 -19.43
N ILE A 41 -3.54 -8.69 -19.21
CA ILE A 41 -2.34 -9.38 -19.65
C ILE A 41 -1.98 -10.42 -18.59
N GLN A 42 -1.82 -11.67 -19.01
CA GLN A 42 -1.34 -12.79 -18.21
C GLN A 42 0.15 -12.99 -18.46
N VAL A 43 0.92 -13.18 -17.40
CA VAL A 43 2.35 -13.46 -17.45
C VAL A 43 2.61 -14.87 -16.94
N TRP A 44 3.40 -15.64 -17.70
CA TRP A 44 3.91 -16.93 -17.30
C TRP A 44 5.35 -16.80 -16.82
N ASN A 45 5.58 -17.17 -15.56
CA ASN A 45 6.91 -17.28 -14.94
C ASN A 45 6.99 -18.59 -14.13
N GLY A 46 6.70 -19.72 -14.78
CA GLY A 46 6.53 -21.02 -14.11
C GLY A 46 5.12 -21.26 -13.54
N ALA A 47 4.31 -20.20 -13.45
CA ALA A 47 2.87 -20.24 -13.23
C ALA A 47 2.23 -19.02 -13.89
N TRP A 48 0.93 -19.11 -14.21
CA TRP A 48 0.16 -17.97 -14.71
C TRP A 48 -0.16 -16.99 -13.59
N GLN A 49 0.12 -15.71 -13.85
CA GLN A 49 -0.19 -14.59 -12.98
C GLN A 49 -0.81 -13.47 -13.79
N ASP A 50 -1.73 -12.72 -13.20
CA ASP A 50 -2.21 -11.48 -13.81
C ASP A 50 -1.09 -10.43 -13.74
N TRP A 51 -0.79 -9.77 -14.86
CA TRP A 51 0.00 -8.54 -14.82
C TRP A 51 -0.90 -7.42 -14.29
N THR A 52 -0.95 -7.34 -12.97
CA THR A 52 -1.63 -6.27 -12.26
C THR A 52 -0.59 -5.28 -11.78
N PRO A 53 -0.77 -3.96 -12.03
CA PRO A 53 0.00 -2.98 -11.28
C PRO A 53 -0.31 -3.19 -9.80
N SER A 54 0.69 -3.03 -8.93
CA SER A 54 0.50 -3.15 -7.49
C SER A 54 -0.63 -2.20 -7.07
N ALA A 55 -1.75 -2.78 -6.62
CA ALA A 55 -2.81 -1.99 -6.04
C ALA A 55 -2.29 -1.32 -4.77
N LEU A 56 -2.80 -0.11 -4.48
CA LEU A 56 -2.50 0.53 -3.20
C LEU A 56 -2.94 -0.39 -2.06
N SER A 57 -2.07 -0.56 -1.08
CA SER A 57 -2.40 -1.24 0.17
C SER A 57 -3.43 -0.43 0.94
N PHE A 58 -4.56 -1.07 1.27
CA PHE A 58 -5.69 -0.43 1.94
C PHE A 58 -6.10 -1.22 3.19
N SER A 59 -6.16 -0.54 4.33
CA SER A 59 -6.68 -1.08 5.59
C SER A 59 -7.95 -0.33 6.00
N GLY A 60 -9.08 -1.04 5.97
CA GLY A 60 -10.39 -0.55 6.37
C GLY A 60 -10.73 -0.87 7.83
N SER A 61 -11.70 -0.13 8.37
CA SER A 61 -12.32 -0.41 9.68
C SER A 61 -11.35 -0.45 10.86
N LEU A 62 -10.32 0.38 10.85
CA LEU A 62 -9.33 0.45 11.92
C LEU A 62 -9.93 1.08 13.18
N VAL A 63 -9.43 0.63 14.33
CA VAL A 63 -9.75 1.16 15.66
C VAL A 63 -8.52 1.91 16.17
N ALA A 64 -8.68 3.18 16.53
CA ALA A 64 -7.64 3.95 17.17
C ALA A 64 -7.38 3.44 18.59
N ALA A 65 -6.12 3.48 19.02
CA ALA A 65 -5.69 2.97 20.31
C ALA A 65 -4.65 3.92 20.92
N GLY A 66 -4.41 3.78 22.23
CA GLY A 66 -3.32 4.48 22.93
C GLY A 66 -3.39 6.01 22.90
N SER A 67 -2.56 6.66 23.71
CA SER A 67 -2.49 8.13 23.81
C SER A 67 -1.07 8.66 23.60
N GLY A 68 -0.25 7.91 22.88
CA GLY A 68 1.14 8.25 22.58
C GLY A 68 1.82 7.25 21.66
N GLN A 69 2.99 7.62 21.15
CA GLN A 69 3.73 6.94 20.07
C GLN A 69 3.89 5.41 20.27
N GLY A 70 4.18 4.97 21.50
CA GLY A 70 4.42 3.55 21.79
C GLY A 70 3.17 2.69 21.98
N THR A 71 1.99 3.31 22.06
CA THR A 71 0.71 2.61 22.35
C THR A 71 -0.36 2.84 21.30
N ALA A 72 -0.12 3.76 20.36
CA ALA A 72 -1.06 4.11 19.32
C ALA A 72 -1.15 3.05 18.21
N ALA A 73 -2.29 2.99 17.53
CA ALA A 73 -2.52 2.02 16.46
C ALA A 73 -1.60 2.27 15.26
N ALA A 74 -0.91 1.24 14.76
CA ALA A 74 0.06 1.41 13.67
C ALA A 74 -0.61 1.74 12.32
N VAL A 75 -0.04 2.70 11.60
CA VAL A 75 -0.39 3.07 10.22
C VAL A 75 0.54 2.33 9.27
N SER A 76 0.14 1.13 8.84
CA SER A 76 1.00 0.21 8.07
C SER A 76 0.71 0.18 6.56
N SER A 77 -0.51 0.52 6.15
CA SER A 77 -0.93 0.51 4.74
C SER A 77 -0.75 1.88 4.10
N GLU A 78 -0.80 1.98 2.78
CA GLU A 78 -0.79 3.28 2.09
C GLU A 78 -2.06 4.07 2.41
N VAL A 79 -3.21 3.41 2.53
CA VAL A 79 -4.47 4.04 2.96
C VAL A 79 -5.02 3.36 4.20
N ASN A 80 -5.37 4.16 5.21
CA ASN A 80 -5.76 3.69 6.54
C ASN A 80 -7.04 4.41 6.95
N LEU A 81 -8.13 3.66 7.01
CA LEU A 81 -9.44 4.16 7.36
C LEU A 81 -9.80 3.74 8.79
N PHE A 82 -9.79 4.71 9.70
CA PHE A 82 -10.25 4.54 11.07
C PHE A 82 -11.74 4.80 11.16
N THR A 83 -12.52 3.79 11.55
CA THR A 83 -13.98 3.91 11.75
C THR A 83 -14.35 4.03 13.22
N THR A 84 -13.43 3.69 14.12
CA THR A 84 -13.64 3.78 15.57
C THR A 84 -12.50 4.57 16.18
N VAL A 85 -12.84 5.77 16.68
CA VAL A 85 -11.90 6.67 17.34
C VAL A 85 -12.55 7.17 18.61
N ALA A 86 -12.03 6.76 19.77
CA ALA A 86 -12.45 7.26 21.07
C ALA A 86 -11.64 8.51 21.44
N ALA A 87 -12.17 9.34 22.34
CA ALA A 87 -11.49 10.56 22.78
C ALA A 87 -10.09 10.23 23.35
N GLY A 88 -9.08 10.99 22.91
CA GLY A 88 -7.69 10.82 23.34
C GLY A 88 -6.96 9.61 22.74
N THR A 89 -7.61 8.86 21.84
CA THR A 89 -6.96 7.74 21.13
C THR A 89 -6.29 8.17 19.83
N GLY A 90 -5.31 7.39 19.38
CA GLY A 90 -4.49 7.77 18.23
C GLY A 90 -4.07 6.66 17.30
N ALA A 91 -3.28 7.08 16.32
CA ALA A 91 -2.57 6.23 15.38
C ALA A 91 -1.11 6.70 15.29
N VAL A 92 -0.18 5.81 14.96
CA VAL A 92 1.24 6.13 14.83
C VAL A 92 1.73 5.80 13.42
N LEU A 93 2.39 6.77 12.78
CA LEU A 93 3.08 6.57 11.51
C LEU A 93 4.24 5.59 11.71
N VAL A 94 4.33 4.59 10.84
CA VAL A 94 5.42 3.61 10.87
C VAL A 94 6.52 4.08 9.93
N ALA A 95 7.76 4.16 10.43
CA ALA A 95 8.90 4.54 9.63
C ALA A 95 9.10 3.55 8.47
N GLY A 96 9.05 4.06 7.25
CA GLY A 96 9.40 3.37 6.02
C GLY A 96 10.62 4.00 5.35
N LEU A 97 10.66 3.89 4.02
CA LEU A 97 11.66 4.55 3.19
C LEU A 97 11.25 6.01 2.91
N ALA A 98 12.23 6.90 2.80
CA ALA A 98 12.00 8.27 2.34
C ALA A 98 11.30 8.27 0.97
N GLY A 99 10.35 9.20 0.80
CA GLY A 99 9.51 9.30 -0.40
C GLY A 99 8.22 8.45 -0.35
N THR A 100 8.03 7.63 0.68
CA THR A 100 6.76 6.93 0.90
C THR A 100 5.70 7.86 1.50
N TRP A 101 4.43 7.52 1.30
CA TRP A 101 3.32 8.26 1.86
C TRP A 101 2.29 7.35 2.53
N ARG A 102 1.48 7.97 3.40
CA ARG A 102 0.40 7.32 4.15
C ARG A 102 -0.82 8.25 4.19
N LYS A 103 -1.95 7.81 3.65
CA LYS A 103 -3.25 8.46 3.83
C LYS A 103 -3.93 7.91 5.07
N VAL A 104 -4.34 8.82 5.94
CA VAL A 104 -5.12 8.50 7.15
C VAL A 104 -6.46 9.19 7.07
N LEU A 105 -7.53 8.44 7.25
CA LEU A 105 -8.91 8.91 7.20
C LEU A 105 -9.57 8.65 8.55
N ASN A 106 -10.24 9.67 9.10
CA ASN A 106 -11.01 9.55 10.33
C ASN A 106 -12.52 9.54 10.02
N ARG A 107 -13.16 8.41 10.25
CA ARG A 107 -14.62 8.24 10.22
C ARG A 107 -15.19 7.81 11.58
N GLY A 108 -14.40 7.95 12.64
CA GLY A 108 -14.83 7.77 14.03
C GLY A 108 -15.50 9.02 14.61
N GLY A 109 -15.92 8.92 15.87
CA GLY A 109 -16.68 9.96 16.57
C GLY A 109 -15.86 11.03 17.30
N SER A 110 -14.52 10.93 17.29
CA SER A 110 -13.62 11.88 17.97
C SER A 110 -12.40 12.22 17.11
N ALA A 111 -11.68 13.28 17.47
CA ALA A 111 -10.44 13.63 16.78
C ALA A 111 -9.40 12.52 16.93
N LEU A 112 -8.81 12.09 15.82
CA LEU A 112 -7.75 11.08 15.77
C LEU A 112 -6.41 11.77 15.94
N LEU A 113 -5.65 11.40 16.96
CA LEU A 113 -4.29 11.91 17.17
C LEU A 113 -3.30 11.06 16.36
N VAL A 114 -2.72 11.62 15.30
CA VAL A 114 -1.71 10.94 14.49
C VAL A 114 -0.33 11.33 14.96
N TYR A 115 0.40 10.37 15.53
CA TYR A 115 1.73 10.55 16.08
C TYR A 115 2.82 10.18 15.06
N PRO A 116 4.00 10.84 15.10
CA PRO A 116 5.18 10.37 14.38
C PRO A 116 5.73 9.08 15.03
N PRO A 117 6.63 8.34 14.35
CA PRO A 117 7.39 7.26 14.97
C PRO A 117 8.12 7.74 16.23
N VAL A 118 8.43 6.83 17.16
CA VAL A 118 9.13 7.17 18.41
C VAL A 118 10.42 7.97 18.11
N GLY A 119 10.55 9.15 18.74
CA GLY A 119 11.67 10.07 18.50
C GLY A 119 11.58 10.90 17.20
N GLY A 120 10.53 10.72 16.41
CA GLY A 120 10.27 11.49 15.19
C GLY A 120 9.36 12.70 15.39
N VAL A 121 9.15 13.40 14.27
CA VAL A 121 8.41 14.67 14.16
C VAL A 121 7.50 14.67 12.92
N ILE A 122 6.43 15.45 12.97
CA ILE A 122 5.57 15.80 11.84
C ILE A 122 5.66 17.32 11.65
N ASP A 123 5.78 17.80 10.41
CA ASP A 123 5.80 19.23 10.05
C ASP A 123 6.87 20.06 10.76
N ALA A 124 7.99 19.42 11.11
CA ALA A 124 9.09 20.00 11.88
C ALA A 124 8.67 20.59 13.24
N LEU A 125 7.55 20.10 13.80
CA LEU A 125 7.14 20.36 15.17
C LEU A 125 8.08 19.70 16.18
N ALA A 126 7.81 19.88 17.47
CA ALA A 126 8.56 19.18 18.52
C ALA A 126 8.35 17.66 18.45
N ALA A 127 9.37 16.91 18.90
CA ALA A 127 9.36 15.45 18.89
C ALA A 127 8.14 14.87 19.61
N GLY A 128 7.49 13.91 18.98
CA GLY A 128 6.32 13.23 19.54
C GLY A 128 5.01 14.02 19.55
N VAL A 129 4.99 15.26 19.04
CA VAL A 129 3.75 16.03 18.90
C VAL A 129 2.86 15.40 17.82
N PRO A 130 1.60 15.05 18.15
CA PRO A 130 0.67 14.54 17.16
C PRO A 130 0.04 15.65 16.32
N VAL A 131 -0.41 15.28 15.12
CA VAL A 131 -1.35 16.06 14.31
C VAL A 131 -2.76 15.49 14.50
N ALA A 132 -3.74 16.36 14.77
CA ALA A 132 -5.13 15.94 15.00
C ALA A 132 -5.93 15.94 13.69
N ILE A 133 -6.56 14.82 13.35
CA ILE A 133 -7.53 14.72 12.25
C ILE A 133 -8.94 14.72 12.85
N VAL A 134 -9.70 15.79 12.61
CA VAL A 134 -11.08 15.91 13.07
C VAL A 134 -11.99 14.80 12.50
N PRO A 135 -13.11 14.45 13.17
CA PRO A 135 -14.09 13.51 12.62
C PRO A 135 -14.52 13.88 11.18
N GLY A 136 -14.58 12.90 10.29
CA GLY A 136 -14.89 13.11 8.87
C GLY A 136 -13.70 13.61 8.02
N GLY A 137 -12.61 14.03 8.65
CA GLY A 137 -11.40 14.52 7.98
C GLY A 137 -10.47 13.42 7.46
N GLY A 138 -9.35 13.86 6.89
CA GLY A 138 -8.25 12.99 6.49
C GLY A 138 -7.04 13.81 6.06
N ALA A 139 -5.85 13.22 6.19
CA ALA A 139 -4.57 13.84 5.85
C ALA A 139 -3.67 12.82 5.16
N THR A 140 -2.84 13.30 4.24
CA THR A 140 -1.73 12.53 3.66
C THR A 140 -0.45 12.90 4.40
N PHE A 141 0.35 11.91 4.77
CA PHE A 141 1.64 12.12 5.41
C PHE A 141 2.74 11.62 4.50
N TRP A 142 3.70 12.48 4.18
CA TRP A 142 4.86 12.20 3.32
C TRP A 142 6.11 12.00 4.18
N GLN A 143 6.80 10.89 3.99
CA GLN A 143 8.01 10.59 4.72
C GLN A 143 9.22 11.24 4.06
N ASN A 144 9.88 12.16 4.76
CA ASN A 144 11.17 12.72 4.32
C ASN A 144 12.34 11.85 4.79
N SER A 145 12.25 11.31 6.01
CA SER A 145 13.27 10.41 6.59
C SER A 145 12.63 9.44 7.59
N ALA A 146 13.41 8.53 8.19
CA ALA A 146 12.89 7.62 9.22
C ALA A 146 12.21 8.35 10.41
N THR A 147 12.56 9.62 10.66
CA THR A 147 12.07 10.39 11.80
C THR A 147 11.38 11.71 11.41
N GLN A 148 11.22 12.02 10.13
CA GLN A 148 10.58 13.26 9.66
C GLN A 148 9.44 12.97 8.68
N TRP A 149 8.25 13.49 9.00
CA TRP A 149 7.06 13.45 8.16
C TRP A 149 6.53 14.87 7.89
N TYR A 150 5.81 15.03 6.78
CA TYR A 150 5.07 16.27 6.46
C TYR A 150 3.62 15.94 6.12
N SER A 151 2.68 16.74 6.61
CA SER A 151 1.24 16.54 6.38
C SER A 151 0.68 17.42 5.26
N GLU A 152 -0.32 16.90 4.55
CA GLU A 152 -1.10 17.53 3.47
C GLU A 152 -2.60 17.23 3.60
#